data_AF-A0AAW4IFS9-F1
#
_entry.id   AF-A0AAW4IFS9-F1
#
_cell.length_a   1.000
_cell.length_b   1.000
_cell.length_c   1.000
_cell.angle_alpha   90.00
_cell.angle_beta   90.00
_cell.angle_gamma   90.00
#
_symmetry.space_group_name_H-M   'P 1'
#
loop_
_entity.id
_entity.type
_entity.pdbx_description
1 polymer ?
#
loop_
_entity_poly.entity_id
_entity_poly.type
_entity_poly.pdbx_seq_one_letter_code
_entity_poly.pdbx_strand_id
1 'polypeptide(L)'
;MLKGLALTPPVIGRIAIGRVVEKNGRRLPEKDDEFTLTSQVQNKEGWVPHPVDAQLRKEPGAKLRSIPVRLLFDDPDLSLRANYTMFDRATGRPLCVGDGESCKRVTLSGMQSLPCPSPAVCPLAQDGNCKPYGRLHVRVEADGSTEAGTAGDELG
;
A
#
# COMPACT_ATOMS: atom_id res chain seq x y z
N MET A 1 -20.03 -11.22 -7.74
CA MET A 1 -19.77 -10.41 -6.53
C MET A 1 -20.87 -9.38 -6.37
N LEU A 2 -21.30 -9.08 -5.13
CA LEU A 2 -22.23 -7.98 -4.88
C LEU A 2 -21.60 -6.66 -5.33
N LYS A 3 -22.34 -5.84 -6.07
CA LYS A 3 -21.86 -4.54 -6.55
C LYS A 3 -21.50 -3.68 -5.35
N GLY A 4 -20.22 -3.33 -5.23
CA GLY A 4 -19.69 -2.51 -4.14
C GLY A 4 -19.17 -3.27 -2.91
N LEU A 5 -19.18 -4.61 -2.89
CA LEU A 5 -18.54 -5.37 -1.82
C LEU A 5 -17.04 -5.55 -2.09
N ALA A 6 -16.22 -4.79 -1.39
CA ALA A 6 -14.76 -4.90 -1.44
C ALA A 6 -14.26 -5.85 -0.35
N LEU A 7 -14.00 -7.12 -0.70
CA LEU A 7 -13.26 -8.05 0.16
C LEU A 7 -11.81 -7.53 0.28
N THR A 8 -11.50 -6.91 1.42
CA THR A 8 -10.14 -6.45 1.70
C THR A 8 -9.54 -7.44 2.70
N PRO A 9 -8.54 -8.24 2.29
CA PRO A 9 -7.92 -9.21 3.18
C PRO A 9 -7.28 -8.47 4.37
N PRO A 10 -7.27 -9.08 5.57
CA PRO A 10 -6.61 -8.48 6.72
C PRO A 10 -5.11 -8.32 6.41
N VAL A 11 -4.64 -7.08 6.44
CA VAL A 11 -3.22 -6.77 6.30
C VAL A 11 -2.55 -7.09 7.64
N ILE A 12 -1.45 -7.84 7.63
CA ILE A 12 -0.68 -8.19 8.85
C ILE A 12 0.69 -7.50 8.90
N GLY A 13 1.11 -6.92 7.78
CA GLY A 13 2.39 -6.25 7.66
C GLY A 13 2.48 -5.43 6.37
N ARG A 14 3.62 -4.80 6.16
CA ARG A 14 3.90 -3.92 5.02
C ARG A 14 5.29 -4.19 4.49
N ILE A 15 5.42 -4.23 3.17
CA ILE A 15 6.70 -4.24 2.47
C ILE A 15 7.11 -2.77 2.26
N ALA A 16 8.28 -2.40 2.75
CA ALA A 16 8.84 -1.06 2.59
C ALA A 16 10.15 -1.12 1.82
N ILE A 17 10.44 -0.03 1.10
CA ILE A 17 11.75 0.28 0.52
C ILE A 17 11.99 1.77 0.78
N GLY A 18 12.86 2.05 1.74
CA GLY A 18 13.00 3.39 2.31
C GLY A 18 12.28 3.57 3.64
N ARG A 19 12.67 4.64 4.33
CA ARG A 19 12.21 5.00 5.68
C ARG A 19 12.04 6.51 5.80
N VAL A 20 11.43 6.94 6.91
CA VAL A 20 11.33 8.36 7.25
C VAL A 20 12.36 8.67 8.31
N VAL A 21 13.23 9.65 8.04
CA VAL A 21 14.25 10.14 8.98
C VAL A 21 13.94 11.56 9.38
N GLU A 22 14.29 11.93 10.61
CA GLU A 22 14.21 13.32 11.05
C GLU A 22 15.57 13.99 10.87
N LYS A 23 15.63 15.02 10.03
CA LYS A 23 16.83 15.85 9.80
C LYS A 23 16.42 17.30 10.00
N ASN A 24 17.11 18.02 10.90
CA ASN A 24 16.84 19.43 11.21
C ASN A 24 15.37 19.72 11.60
N GLY A 25 14.77 18.84 12.43
CA GLY A 25 13.36 18.99 12.85
C GLY A 25 12.33 18.75 11.75
N ARG A 26 12.73 18.22 10.58
CA ARG A 26 11.85 17.87 9.46
C ARG A 26 11.92 16.37 9.19
N ARG A 27 10.75 15.76 9.00
CA ARG A 27 10.61 14.35 8.59
C ARG A 27 10.77 14.25 7.07
N LEU A 28 11.84 13.60 6.63
CA LEU A 28 12.20 13.44 5.22
C LEU A 28 12.21 11.97 4.84
N PRO A 29 11.73 11.61 3.63
CA PRO A 29 11.90 10.26 3.12
C PRO A 29 13.38 10.02 2.78
N GLU A 30 13.92 8.90 3.22
CA GLU A 30 15.24 8.39 2.88
C GLU A 30 15.08 7.10 2.08
N LYS A 31 15.83 6.99 0.99
CA LYS A 31 15.82 5.79 0.14
C LYS A 31 16.70 4.74 0.79
N ASP A 32 16.16 3.55 0.97
CA ASP A 32 16.93 2.38 1.34
C ASP A 32 17.17 1.53 0.07
N ASP A 33 18.27 0.80 0.06
CA ASP A 33 18.60 -0.10 -1.04
C ASP A 33 18.21 -1.55 -0.74
N GLU A 34 17.23 -1.78 0.12
CA GLU A 34 16.70 -3.11 0.42
C GLU A 34 15.21 -3.07 0.74
N PHE A 35 14.58 -4.23 0.69
CA PHE A 35 13.23 -4.38 1.22
C PHE A 35 13.27 -4.64 2.72
N THR A 36 12.22 -4.17 3.41
CA THR A 36 11.98 -4.48 4.82
C THR A 36 10.51 -4.82 5.01
N LEU A 37 10.22 -5.99 5.58
CA LEU A 37 8.88 -6.37 6.02
C LEU A 37 8.69 -5.89 7.46
N THR A 38 7.64 -5.10 7.66
CA THR A 38 7.28 -4.56 8.97
C THR A 38 5.90 -5.03 9.36
N SER A 39 5.64 -5.16 10.65
CA SER A 39 4.27 -5.29 11.16
C SER A 39 3.48 -3.98 10.93
N GLN A 40 2.21 -3.97 11.34
CA GLN A 40 1.41 -2.75 11.41
C GLN A 40 1.66 -1.91 12.66
N VAL A 41 2.57 -2.33 13.54
CA VAL A 41 2.86 -1.63 14.79
C VAL A 41 4.04 -0.67 14.59
N GLN A 42 3.86 0.58 14.98
CA GLN A 42 4.90 1.60 15.01
C GLN A 42 5.15 2.04 16.46
N ASN A 43 6.38 1.83 16.93
CA ASN A 43 6.87 2.27 18.22
C ASN A 43 7.63 3.61 18.07
N LYS A 44 8.09 4.18 19.20
CA LYS A 44 8.92 5.41 19.21
C LYS A 44 10.20 5.27 18.36
N GLU A 45 10.78 4.07 18.35
CA GLU A 45 12.00 3.74 17.61
C GLU A 45 11.76 3.47 16.13
N GLY A 46 10.50 3.30 15.71
CA GLY A 46 10.14 3.02 14.32
C GLY A 46 9.16 1.87 14.16
N TRP A 47 9.06 1.36 12.94
CA TRP A 47 8.19 0.23 12.62
C TRP A 47 8.79 -1.08 13.15
N VAL A 48 7.96 -1.87 13.83
CA VAL A 48 8.39 -3.16 14.37
C VAL A 48 8.59 -4.15 13.20
N PRO A 49 9.78 -4.79 13.06
CA PRO A 49 10.02 -5.78 12.01
C PRO A 49 9.03 -6.94 12.07
N HIS A 50 8.60 -7.43 10.90
CA HIS A 50 7.78 -8.63 10.82
C HIS A 50 8.67 -9.87 10.95
N PRO A 51 8.29 -10.95 11.67
CA PRO A 51 9.12 -12.15 11.82
C PRO A 51 9.60 -12.77 10.49
N VAL A 52 8.74 -12.72 9.47
CA VAL A 52 9.05 -13.19 8.11
C VAL A 52 10.20 -12.40 7.45
N ASP A 53 10.46 -11.16 7.84
CA ASP A 53 11.60 -10.39 7.32
C ASP A 53 12.93 -11.13 7.55
N ALA A 54 13.14 -11.61 8.77
CA ALA A 54 14.34 -12.35 9.15
C ALA A 54 14.40 -13.72 8.46
N GLN A 55 13.26 -14.38 8.25
CA GLN A 55 13.19 -15.67 7.55
C GLN A 55 13.56 -15.57 6.08
N LEU A 56 13.20 -14.46 5.42
CA LEU A 56 13.52 -14.24 4.00
C LEU A 56 14.98 -13.82 3.76
N ARG A 57 15.69 -13.38 4.81
CA ARG A 57 17.10 -13.03 4.70
C ARG A 57 17.93 -14.31 4.74
N LYS A 58 18.74 -14.52 3.69
CA LYS A 58 19.63 -15.69 3.58
C LYS A 58 20.60 -15.82 4.75
N GLU A 59 21.09 -14.68 5.25
CA GLU A 59 22.01 -14.59 6.37
C GLU A 59 21.62 -13.39 7.25
N PRO A 60 21.89 -13.41 8.56
CA PRO A 60 21.67 -12.26 9.43
C PRO A 60 22.39 -11.01 8.90
N GLY A 61 21.64 -9.94 8.66
CA GLY A 61 22.18 -8.68 8.12
C GLY A 61 22.36 -8.65 6.59
N ALA A 62 22.07 -9.74 5.88
CA ALA A 62 22.02 -9.70 4.42
C ALA A 62 20.84 -8.87 3.93
N LYS A 63 21.05 -8.14 2.83
CA LYS A 63 20.02 -7.28 2.22
C LYS A 63 18.93 -8.11 1.55
N LEU A 64 17.67 -7.82 1.86
CA LEU A 64 16.54 -8.47 1.22
C LEU A 64 16.28 -7.83 -0.16
N ARG A 65 16.52 -8.59 -1.23
CA ARG A 65 16.44 -8.13 -2.63
C ARG A 65 15.24 -8.64 -3.41
N SER A 66 14.63 -9.72 -2.94
CA SER A 66 13.50 -10.37 -3.59
C SER A 66 12.56 -10.90 -2.52
N ILE A 67 11.25 -10.74 -2.72
CA ILE A 67 10.21 -11.26 -1.84
C ILE A 67 9.35 -12.19 -2.69
N PRO A 68 9.33 -13.50 -2.40
CA PRO A 68 8.40 -14.41 -3.06
C PRO A 68 6.98 -14.10 -2.59
N VAL A 69 6.08 -13.90 -3.55
CA VAL A 69 4.70 -13.48 -3.29
C VAL A 69 3.70 -14.28 -4.11
N ARG A 70 2.50 -14.45 -3.55
CA ARG A 70 1.33 -14.99 -4.23
C ARG A 70 0.20 -13.98 -4.22
N LEU A 71 -0.49 -13.84 -5.36
CA LEU A 71 -1.71 -13.04 -5.45
C LEU A 71 -2.86 -13.75 -4.74
N LEU A 72 -3.73 -12.99 -4.09
CA LEU A 72 -4.82 -13.53 -3.27
C LEU A 72 -6.07 -13.85 -4.08
N PHE A 73 -6.23 -13.18 -5.23
CA PHE A 73 -7.40 -13.28 -6.10
C PHE A 73 -6.94 -13.36 -7.55
N ASP A 74 -7.70 -14.07 -8.38
CA ASP A 74 -7.48 -14.14 -9.83
C ASP A 74 -7.83 -12.82 -10.54
N ASP A 75 -8.63 -11.97 -9.89
CA ASP A 75 -8.96 -10.63 -10.38
C ASP A 75 -7.91 -9.60 -9.90
N PRO A 76 -7.21 -8.92 -10.82
CA PRO A 76 -6.19 -7.93 -10.47
C PRO A 76 -6.76 -6.73 -9.71
N ASP A 77 -8.02 -6.34 -9.92
CA ASP A 77 -8.62 -5.18 -9.24
C ASP A 77 -8.86 -5.45 -7.74
N LEU A 78 -8.96 -6.73 -7.36
CA LEU A 78 -9.05 -7.15 -5.96
C LEU A 78 -7.69 -7.17 -5.27
N SER A 79 -6.61 -7.46 -6.02
CA SER A 79 -5.25 -7.53 -5.50
C SER A 79 -4.53 -6.17 -5.52
N LEU A 80 -4.72 -5.38 -6.58
CA LEU A 80 -4.12 -4.07 -6.80
C LEU A 80 -5.21 -3.00 -7.00
N ARG A 81 -5.34 -2.10 -6.03
CA ARG A 81 -6.21 -0.93 -6.18
C ARG A 81 -5.37 0.29 -6.44
N ALA A 82 -5.48 0.85 -7.65
CA ALA A 82 -4.76 2.05 -8.05
C ALA A 82 -5.71 3.18 -8.46
N ASN A 83 -5.42 4.40 -8.02
CA ASN A 83 -6.18 5.60 -8.37
C ASN A 83 -5.22 6.78 -8.54
N TYR A 84 -5.61 7.77 -9.33
CA TYR A 84 -5.00 9.09 -9.27
C TYR A 84 -5.44 9.80 -8.00
N THR A 85 -4.48 10.10 -7.13
CA THR A 85 -4.76 10.76 -5.85
C THR A 85 -3.95 12.05 -5.72
N MET A 86 -4.65 13.13 -5.36
CA MET A 86 -4.04 14.40 -4.96
C MET A 86 -4.15 14.55 -3.45
N PHE A 87 -3.01 14.66 -2.79
CA PHE A 87 -2.91 14.82 -1.33
C PHE A 87 -2.66 16.27 -0.97
N ASP A 88 -3.30 16.73 0.10
CA ASP A 88 -2.89 17.93 0.80
C ASP A 88 -1.51 17.71 1.42
N ARG A 89 -0.53 18.56 1.09
CA ARG A 89 0.85 18.42 1.58
C ARG A 89 1.00 18.75 3.07
N ALA A 90 0.11 19.57 3.63
CA ALA A 90 0.14 19.94 5.05
C ALA A 90 -0.47 18.83 5.92
N THR A 91 -1.59 18.25 5.48
CA THR A 91 -2.35 17.27 6.29
C THR A 91 -2.14 15.82 5.88
N GLY A 92 -1.60 15.56 4.69
CA GLY A 92 -1.48 14.22 4.10
C GLY A 92 -2.80 13.59 3.70
N ARG A 93 -3.92 14.32 3.76
CA ARG A 93 -5.26 13.80 3.44
C ARG A 93 -5.52 13.86 1.93
N PRO A 94 -6.23 12.88 1.36
CA PRO A 94 -6.61 12.94 -0.05
C PRO A 94 -7.67 14.03 -0.25
N LEU A 95 -7.38 14.99 -1.12
CA LEU A 95 -8.31 16.04 -1.56
C LEU A 95 -9.10 15.61 -2.80
N CYS A 96 -8.50 14.76 -3.63
CA CYS A 96 -9.16 14.21 -4.81
C CYS A 96 -8.67 12.79 -5.08
N VAL A 97 -9.59 11.87 -5.38
CA VAL A 97 -9.32 10.50 -5.80
C VAL A 97 -10.10 10.23 -7.08
N GLY A 98 -9.42 9.82 -8.14
CA GLY A 98 -10.05 9.53 -9.43
C GLY A 98 -9.44 8.34 -10.15
N ASP A 99 -10.18 7.83 -11.12
CA ASP A 99 -9.84 6.65 -11.93
C ASP A 99 -9.32 7.02 -13.33
N GLY A 100 -9.34 8.32 -13.69
CA GLY A 100 -8.98 8.79 -15.03
C GLY A 100 -10.19 9.04 -15.94
N GLU A 101 -11.40 8.83 -15.44
CA GLU A 101 -12.68 9.22 -16.06
C GLU A 101 -13.50 10.10 -15.12
N SER A 102 -13.60 9.70 -13.85
CA SER A 102 -14.33 10.36 -12.77
C SER A 102 -13.47 10.53 -11.52
N CYS A 103 -13.82 11.48 -10.65
CA CYS A 103 -13.17 11.63 -9.36
C CYS A 103 -14.12 12.09 -8.25
N LYS A 104 -13.81 11.69 -7.02
CA LYS A 104 -14.37 12.26 -5.80
C LYS A 104 -13.43 13.35 -5.30
N ARG A 105 -13.94 14.56 -5.14
CA ARG A 105 -13.15 15.76 -4.78
C ARG A 105 -13.76 16.49 -3.61
N VAL A 106 -12.90 16.92 -2.68
CA VAL A 106 -13.26 17.85 -1.61
C VAL A 106 -13.32 19.26 -2.19
N THR A 107 -14.46 19.91 -2.07
CA THR A 107 -14.72 21.30 -2.49
C THR A 107 -15.25 22.10 -1.31
N LEU A 108 -15.37 23.43 -1.46
CA LEU A 108 -15.99 24.29 -0.45
C LEU A 108 -17.45 23.88 -0.14
N SER A 109 -18.15 23.33 -1.13
CA SER A 109 -19.51 22.77 -1.02
C SER A 109 -19.56 21.32 -0.54
N GLY A 110 -18.43 20.75 -0.10
CA GLY A 110 -18.32 19.36 0.35
C GLY A 110 -17.78 18.41 -0.74
N MET A 111 -18.04 17.11 -0.58
CA MET A 111 -17.54 16.09 -1.49
C MET A 111 -18.39 16.01 -2.76
N GLN A 112 -17.75 16.17 -3.92
CA GLN A 112 -18.42 16.17 -5.23
C GLN A 112 -17.83 15.11 -6.15
N SER A 113 -18.67 14.63 -7.09
CA SER A 113 -18.23 13.77 -8.20
C SER A 113 -18.04 14.63 -9.44
N LEU A 114 -16.85 14.60 -10.04
CA LEU A 114 -16.47 15.43 -11.17
C LEU A 114 -15.76 14.59 -12.24
N PRO A 115 -15.71 15.05 -13.50
CA PRO A 115 -14.88 14.40 -14.52
C PRO A 115 -13.39 14.49 -14.15
N CYS A 116 -12.65 13.42 -14.41
CA CYS A 116 -11.22 13.32 -14.16
C CYS A 116 -10.48 13.11 -15.50
N PRO A 117 -10.00 14.16 -16.18
CA PRO A 117 -9.43 14.01 -17.52
C PRO A 117 -7.97 13.48 -17.50
N SER A 118 -7.61 12.64 -16.51
CA SER A 118 -6.24 12.24 -16.14
C SER A 118 -5.35 13.39 -15.63
N PRO A 119 -4.22 13.11 -14.94
CA PRO A 119 -3.34 14.15 -14.40
C PRO A 119 -2.74 15.10 -15.46
N ALA A 120 -2.61 14.67 -16.71
CA ALA A 120 -1.95 15.45 -17.76
C ALA A 120 -2.69 16.77 -18.07
N VAL A 121 -4.01 16.79 -17.94
CA VAL A 121 -4.86 17.95 -18.28
C VAL A 121 -5.82 18.35 -17.13
N CYS A 122 -5.66 17.75 -15.94
CA CYS A 122 -6.47 18.07 -14.78
C CYS A 122 -5.98 19.37 -14.11
N PRO A 123 -6.83 20.39 -13.90
CA PRO A 123 -6.42 21.64 -13.25
C PRO A 123 -5.89 21.46 -11.81
N LEU A 124 -6.33 20.43 -11.09
CA LEU A 124 -5.80 20.11 -9.75
C LEU A 124 -4.45 19.39 -9.79
N ALA A 125 -4.09 18.81 -10.93
CA ALA A 125 -2.86 18.06 -11.09
C ALA A 125 -1.66 18.94 -11.49
N GLN A 126 -1.84 20.26 -11.53
CA GLN A 126 -0.76 21.24 -11.73
C GLN A 126 0.44 20.91 -10.83
N ASP A 127 1.64 21.07 -11.37
CA ASP A 127 2.92 20.72 -10.74
C ASP A 127 3.07 19.25 -10.31
N GLY A 128 2.30 18.34 -10.92
CA GLY A 128 2.37 16.90 -10.63
C GLY A 128 1.83 16.53 -9.24
N ASN A 129 0.88 17.32 -8.72
CA ASN A 129 0.29 17.10 -7.40
C ASN A 129 -0.70 15.93 -7.35
N CYS A 130 -1.29 15.55 -8.48
CA CYS A 130 -2.11 14.35 -8.61
C CYS A 130 -1.24 13.21 -9.13
N LYS A 131 -1.06 12.14 -8.34
CA LYS A 131 -0.14 11.04 -8.66
C LYS A 131 -0.86 9.69 -8.65
N PRO A 132 -0.40 8.71 -9.43
CA PRO A 132 -0.82 7.32 -9.24
C PRO A 132 -0.51 6.88 -7.81
N TYR A 133 -1.51 6.38 -7.12
CA TYR A 133 -1.39 5.82 -5.78
C TYR A 133 -2.04 4.44 -5.79
N GLY A 134 -1.22 3.42 -5.53
CA GLY A 134 -1.61 2.02 -5.56
C GLY A 134 -1.47 1.34 -4.20
N ARG A 135 -2.35 0.39 -3.92
CA ARG A 135 -2.21 -0.56 -2.82
C ARG A 135 -2.30 -1.97 -3.38
N LEU A 136 -1.18 -2.69 -3.25
CA LEU A 136 -1.06 -4.08 -3.65
C LEU A 136 -1.11 -4.96 -2.40
N HIS A 137 -2.04 -5.91 -2.35
CA HIS A 137 -2.13 -6.93 -1.33
C HIS A 137 -1.60 -8.25 -1.88
N VAL A 138 -0.65 -8.83 -1.15
CA VAL A 138 0.01 -10.08 -1.52
C VAL A 138 0.17 -10.95 -0.30
N ARG A 139 0.19 -12.27 -0.51
CA ARG A 139 0.69 -13.22 0.47
C ARG A 139 2.19 -13.38 0.25
N VAL A 140 2.99 -13.16 1.29
CA VAL A 140 4.42 -13.47 1.27
C VAL A 140 4.60 -14.96 1.54
N GLU A 141 5.41 -15.63 0.74
CA GLU A 141 5.78 -17.03 0.94
C GLU A 141 7.10 -17.09 1.73
N ALA A 142 7.19 -17.87 2.80
CA ALA A 142 8.44 -18.08 3.51
C ALA A 142 8.68 -19.58 3.66
N ASP A 143 9.91 -20.02 3.45
CA ASP A 143 10.28 -21.44 3.63
C ASP A 143 10.04 -21.81 5.10
N GLY A 144 9.06 -22.69 5.35
CA GLY A 144 8.58 -23.03 6.68
C GLY A 144 7.16 -22.57 7.00
N SER A 145 6.55 -21.69 6.19
CA SER A 145 5.10 -21.42 6.24
C SER A 145 4.31 -22.44 5.41
N THR A 146 4.62 -23.72 5.55
CA THR A 146 3.63 -24.78 5.41
C THR A 146 2.90 -24.90 6.75
N GLU A 147 2.12 -23.88 7.09
CA GLU A 147 0.89 -24.16 7.82
C GLU A 147 -0.10 -24.60 6.76
N ALA A 148 -0.30 -25.91 6.80
CA ALA A 148 -1.14 -26.70 5.95
C ALA A 148 -2.53 -26.07 5.74
N GLY A 149 -2.98 -26.11 4.48
CA GLY A 149 -4.39 -26.29 4.21
C GLY A 149 -4.82 -27.69 4.65
N THR A 150 -4.88 -27.94 5.97
CA THR A 150 -5.52 -29.14 6.55
C THR A 150 -6.39 -28.77 7.74
N ALA A 151 -7.63 -28.45 7.44
CA ALA A 151 -8.86 -28.96 8.08
C ALA A 151 -9.98 -28.40 7.20
N GLY A 152 -10.48 -29.15 6.24
CA GLY A 152 -11.55 -30.10 6.54
C GLY A 152 -12.84 -29.46 6.06
N ASP A 153 -13.24 -29.87 4.87
CA ASP A 153 -14.63 -29.88 4.42
C ASP A 153 -15.49 -30.45 5.55
N GLU A 154 -16.25 -29.61 6.26
CA GLU A 154 -17.35 -30.01 7.15
C GLU A 154 -18.11 -28.78 7.69
N LEU A 155 -19.04 -28.27 6.89
CA LEU A 155 -20.30 -27.71 7.41
C LEU A 155 -21.42 -28.14 6.47
N GLY A 156 -22.24 -29.06 6.97
CA GLY A 156 -23.60 -29.29 6.47
C GLY A 156 -24.56 -28.16 6.85
#